data_AF-A0A1A0XYF6-F1
#
_entry.id   AF-A0A1A0XYF6-F1
#
_cell.length_a   1.000
_cell.length_b   1.000
_cell.length_c   1.000
_cell.angle_alpha   90.00
_cell.angle_beta   90.00
_cell.angle_gamma   90.00
#
_symmetry.space_group_name_H-M   'P 1'
#
loop_
_entity.id
_entity.type
_entity.pdbx_description
1 polymer ?
#
loop_
_entity_poly.entity_id
_entity_poly.type
_entity_poly.pdbx_seq_one_letter_code
_entity_poly.pdbx_strand_id
1 'polypeptide(L)'
;MKSFTITLTGNTPLLMHNSRLSDPLDPATKALKKISGKRSKTDDDHEAMGEAEFMGGLYLDPDVGPYIPDLNIAATLLGGAKLNKLGTKVTRGMLITTPINPVSYDGPRDPAEMWKSGRFSHRASVGVGQSRVMRTRPVFYDWAVQADGLIDESQLDFDQLIQIASNAGDFIGIGDWRPRFGRFTAKVEEA
;
A
#
# COMPACT_ATOMS: atom_id res chain seq x y z
N MET A 1 1.22 -15.40 -23.89
CA MET A 1 0.90 -14.83 -22.56
C MET A 1 0.58 -15.99 -21.65
N LYS A 2 1.24 -16.09 -20.49
CA LYS A 2 0.97 -17.08 -19.45
C LYS A 2 0.43 -16.39 -18.21
N SER A 3 -0.45 -17.08 -17.49
CA SER A 3 -0.98 -16.61 -16.21
C SER A 3 -0.05 -16.99 -15.07
N PHE A 4 0.01 -16.13 -14.06
CA PHE A 4 0.69 -16.42 -12.81
C PHE A 4 -0.10 -15.84 -11.65
N THR A 5 0.10 -16.44 -10.48
CA THR A 5 -0.35 -15.88 -9.20
C THR A 5 0.88 -15.50 -8.38
N ILE A 6 0.85 -14.33 -7.76
CA ILE A 6 1.87 -13.88 -6.82
C ILE A 6 1.25 -13.67 -5.43
N THR A 7 1.85 -14.29 -4.43
CA THR A 7 1.53 -14.07 -3.02
C THR A 7 2.65 -13.29 -2.35
N LEU A 8 2.30 -12.18 -1.73
CA LEU A 8 3.19 -11.32 -0.94
C LEU A 8 2.87 -11.55 0.54
N THR A 9 3.82 -12.07 1.31
CA THR A 9 3.68 -12.26 2.77
C THR A 9 4.59 -11.29 3.50
N GLY A 10 4.02 -10.44 4.37
CA GLY A 10 4.72 -9.37 5.05
C GLY A 10 5.83 -9.85 5.99
N ASN A 11 7.03 -9.25 5.84
CA ASN A 11 8.17 -9.41 6.75
C ASN A 11 8.32 -8.19 7.68
N THR A 12 7.77 -7.05 7.26
CA THR A 12 7.63 -5.84 8.09
C THR A 12 6.21 -5.29 7.93
N PRO A 13 5.75 -4.41 8.85
CA PRO A 13 4.40 -3.88 8.77
C PRO A 13 4.15 -3.16 7.45
N LEU A 14 2.95 -3.30 6.90
CA LEU A 14 2.48 -2.58 5.71
C LEU A 14 1.91 -1.24 6.14
N LEU A 15 2.47 -0.14 5.60
CA LEU A 15 1.92 1.20 5.77
C LEU A 15 1.16 1.60 4.50
N MET A 16 -0.12 1.96 4.65
CA MET A 16 -0.93 2.45 3.53
C MET A 16 -0.92 3.99 3.47
N HIS A 17 -1.00 4.51 2.24
CA HIS A 17 -1.16 5.94 1.99
C HIS A 17 -1.87 6.16 0.64
N ASN A 18 -3.16 5.90 0.64
CA ASN A 18 -4.03 6.23 -0.49
C ASN A 18 -4.01 7.76 -0.74
N SER A 19 -4.02 8.15 -2.02
CA SER A 19 -3.96 9.54 -2.46
C SER A 19 -5.29 10.29 -2.39
N ARG A 20 -6.34 9.71 -1.80
CA ARG A 20 -7.68 10.34 -1.65
C ARG A 20 -7.61 11.73 -1.02
N LEU A 21 -6.69 11.96 -0.07
CA LEU A 21 -6.51 13.26 0.58
C LEU A 21 -6.04 14.38 -0.38
N SER A 22 -5.65 14.04 -1.61
CA SER A 22 -5.36 15.01 -2.67
C SER A 22 -6.62 15.50 -3.40
N ASP A 23 -7.71 14.73 -3.37
CA ASP A 23 -8.98 15.14 -3.97
C ASP A 23 -9.71 16.12 -3.02
N PRO A 24 -9.90 17.40 -3.41
CA PRO A 24 -10.60 18.37 -2.59
C PRO A 24 -12.07 18.02 -2.33
N LEU A 25 -12.67 17.13 -3.12
CA LEU A 25 -14.06 16.71 -2.99
C LEU A 25 -14.25 15.51 -2.07
N ASP A 26 -13.18 14.76 -1.76
CA ASP A 26 -13.25 13.60 -0.89
C ASP A 26 -13.73 13.97 0.54
N PRO A 27 -14.63 13.18 1.16
CA PRO A 27 -15.13 13.44 2.51
C PRO A 27 -14.03 13.57 3.57
N ALA A 28 -12.98 12.73 3.52
CA ALA A 28 -11.87 12.79 4.46
C ALA A 28 -11.04 14.07 4.26
N THR A 29 -10.86 14.52 3.01
CA THR A 29 -10.21 15.81 2.71
C THR A 29 -11.01 16.98 3.28
N LYS A 30 -12.33 16.98 3.11
CA LYS A 30 -13.21 18.03 3.67
C LYS A 30 -13.17 18.05 5.19
N ALA A 31 -13.23 16.88 5.84
CA ALA A 31 -13.10 16.75 7.28
C ALA A 31 -11.75 17.29 7.78
N LEU A 32 -10.65 16.87 7.15
CA LEU A 32 -9.31 17.33 7.49
C LEU A 32 -9.14 18.84 7.32
N LYS A 33 -9.66 19.43 6.23
CA LYS A 33 -9.61 20.88 5.97
C LYS A 33 -10.34 21.70 7.03
N LYS A 34 -11.49 21.23 7.51
CA LYS A 34 -12.27 21.90 8.57
C LYS A 34 -11.44 22.06 9.86
N ILE A 35 -10.59 21.09 10.16
CA ILE A 35 -9.78 21.09 11.39
C ILE A 35 -8.43 21.77 11.15
N SER A 36 -7.77 21.50 10.02
CA SER A 36 -6.43 22.02 9.74
C SER A 36 -6.40 23.55 9.68
N GLY A 37 -7.48 24.20 9.24
CA GLY A 37 -7.64 25.66 9.21
C GLY A 37 -7.82 26.35 10.57
N LYS A 38 -8.02 25.59 11.67
CA LYS A 38 -8.14 26.17 13.01
C LYS A 38 -6.82 26.78 13.48
N ARG A 39 -6.88 28.00 14.03
CA ARG A 39 -5.71 28.73 14.57
C ARG A 39 -5.10 28.04 15.80
N SER A 40 -5.97 27.61 16.72
CA SER A 40 -5.60 26.78 17.87
C SER A 40 -6.36 25.48 17.78
N LYS A 41 -5.68 24.36 18.00
CA LYS A 41 -6.26 23.00 17.94
C LYS A 41 -6.26 22.42 19.34
N THR A 42 -7.35 21.76 19.70
CA THR A 42 -7.46 20.95 20.93
C THR A 42 -6.89 19.55 20.71
N ASP A 43 -6.81 18.75 21.77
CA ASP A 43 -6.44 17.34 21.64
C ASP A 43 -7.47 16.58 20.79
N ASP A 44 -8.76 16.84 20.97
CA ASP A 44 -9.84 16.31 20.14
C ASP A 44 -9.67 16.67 18.65
N ASP A 45 -9.18 17.88 18.36
CA ASP A 45 -8.88 18.28 16.98
C ASP A 45 -7.73 17.45 16.40
N HIS A 46 -6.71 17.16 17.21
CA HIS A 46 -5.60 16.32 16.77
C HIS A 46 -6.00 14.85 16.58
N GLU A 47 -6.93 14.34 17.38
CA GLU A 47 -7.51 13.01 17.22
C GLU A 47 -8.36 12.93 15.95
N ALA A 48 -9.29 13.87 15.76
CA ALA A 48 -10.14 13.94 14.58
C ALA A 48 -9.34 14.15 13.27
N MET A 49 -8.24 14.90 13.33
CA MET A 49 -7.29 14.97 12.20
C MET A 49 -6.67 13.60 11.93
N GLY A 50 -6.25 12.89 12.97
CA GLY A 50 -5.68 11.56 12.84
C GLY A 50 -6.65 10.55 12.23
N GLU A 51 -7.92 10.59 12.64
CA GLU A 51 -8.98 9.75 12.09
C GLU A 51 -9.21 10.06 10.61
N ALA A 52 -9.35 11.34 10.23
CA ALA A 52 -9.52 11.74 8.83
C ALA A 52 -8.34 11.30 7.96
N GLU A 53 -7.10 11.38 8.48
CA GLU A 53 -5.92 10.90 7.78
C GLU A 53 -5.85 9.39 7.65
N PHE A 54 -6.28 8.66 8.68
CA PHE A 54 -6.42 7.22 8.65
C PHE A 54 -7.42 6.79 7.57
N MET A 55 -8.63 7.36 7.59
CA MET A 55 -9.70 7.06 6.63
C MET A 55 -9.29 7.39 5.19
N GLY A 56 -8.66 8.55 4.97
CA GLY A 56 -8.21 8.96 3.64
C GLY A 56 -6.95 8.21 3.17
N GLY A 57 -6.17 7.63 4.09
CA GLY A 57 -4.96 6.87 3.79
C GLY A 57 -5.23 5.39 3.49
N LEU A 58 -6.43 4.88 3.77
CA LEU A 58 -6.77 3.47 3.58
C LEU A 58 -7.12 3.19 2.11
N TYR A 59 -6.57 2.12 1.56
CA TYR A 59 -7.14 1.50 0.36
C TYR A 59 -8.28 0.60 0.81
N LEU A 60 -9.51 1.02 0.52
CA LEU A 60 -10.72 0.37 1.00
C LEU A 60 -11.67 0.13 -0.16
N ASP A 61 -12.13 -1.11 -0.26
CA ASP A 61 -13.19 -1.54 -1.16
C ASP A 61 -14.45 -1.87 -0.34
N PRO A 62 -15.66 -1.51 -0.82
CA PRO A 62 -16.90 -1.74 -0.09
C PRO A 62 -17.22 -3.22 0.17
N ASP A 63 -16.74 -4.13 -0.68
CA ASP A 63 -17.09 -5.56 -0.61
C ASP A 63 -16.04 -6.36 0.16
N VAL A 64 -14.74 -6.08 -0.07
CA VAL A 64 -13.64 -6.87 0.52
C VAL A 64 -12.90 -6.16 1.66
N GLY A 65 -13.21 -4.89 1.93
CA GLY A 65 -12.53 -4.08 2.93
C GLY A 65 -11.13 -3.66 2.47
N PRO A 66 -10.12 -3.64 3.35
CA PRO A 66 -8.78 -3.19 2.97
C PRO A 66 -8.17 -4.04 1.87
N TYR A 67 -7.60 -3.38 0.86
CA TYR A 67 -7.00 -4.03 -0.31
C TYR A 67 -5.71 -3.32 -0.75
N ILE A 68 -4.97 -3.93 -1.67
CA ILE A 68 -3.86 -3.30 -2.37
C ILE A 68 -4.21 -3.20 -3.86
N PRO A 69 -4.08 -2.02 -4.48
CA PRO A 69 -4.32 -1.87 -5.91
C PRO A 69 -3.21 -2.55 -6.73
N ASP A 70 -3.58 -3.06 -7.90
CA ASP A 70 -2.68 -3.57 -8.94
C ASP A 70 -1.48 -2.66 -9.19
N LEU A 71 -1.71 -1.34 -9.28
CA LEU A 71 -0.68 -0.34 -9.52
C LEU A 71 0.43 -0.36 -8.47
N ASN A 72 0.11 -0.62 -7.20
CA ASN A 72 1.10 -0.68 -6.14
C ASN A 72 1.96 -1.95 -6.27
N ILE A 73 1.37 -3.07 -6.65
CA ILE A 73 2.08 -4.34 -6.88
C ILE A 73 2.97 -4.20 -8.12
N ALA A 74 2.43 -3.73 -9.23
CA ALA A 74 3.15 -3.50 -10.47
C ALA A 74 4.33 -2.53 -10.30
N ALA A 75 4.14 -1.41 -9.58
CA ALA A 75 5.21 -0.45 -9.30
C ALA A 75 6.32 -1.05 -8.43
N THR A 76 5.96 -1.92 -7.49
CA THR A 76 6.91 -2.61 -6.60
C THR A 76 7.74 -3.64 -7.37
N LEU A 77 7.10 -4.45 -8.22
CA LEU A 77 7.77 -5.38 -9.11
C LEU A 77 8.67 -4.66 -10.13
N LEU A 78 8.21 -3.55 -10.71
CA LEU A 78 9.03 -2.71 -11.59
C LEU A 78 10.27 -2.18 -10.86
N GLY A 79 10.14 -1.80 -9.58
CA GLY A 79 11.28 -1.44 -8.73
C GLY A 79 12.28 -2.59 -8.59
N GLY A 80 11.80 -3.81 -8.34
CA GLY A 80 12.64 -5.00 -8.19
C GLY A 80 13.39 -5.33 -9.47
N ALA A 81 12.71 -5.19 -10.61
CA ALA A 81 13.29 -5.42 -11.93
C ALA A 81 14.39 -4.43 -12.32
N LYS A 82 14.33 -3.19 -11.83
CA LYS A 82 15.38 -2.20 -12.10
C LYS A 82 16.74 -2.60 -11.52
N LEU A 83 16.78 -3.41 -10.46
CA LEU A 83 18.03 -3.91 -9.87
C LEU A 83 18.82 -4.82 -10.82
N ASN A 84 18.15 -5.46 -11.77
CA ASN A 84 18.77 -6.30 -12.80
C ASN A 84 18.64 -5.73 -14.21
N LYS A 85 18.32 -4.43 -14.35
CA LYS A 85 18.09 -3.76 -15.65
C LYS A 85 16.96 -4.38 -16.48
N LEU A 86 15.98 -5.03 -15.83
CA LEU A 86 14.81 -5.66 -16.46
C LEU A 86 13.57 -4.75 -16.51
N GLY A 87 13.68 -3.49 -16.08
CA GLY A 87 12.51 -2.60 -15.95
C GLY A 87 11.69 -2.45 -17.24
N THR A 88 12.35 -2.26 -18.39
CA THR A 88 11.66 -2.15 -19.69
C THR A 88 10.95 -3.44 -20.09
N LYS A 89 11.50 -4.61 -19.74
CA LYS A 89 10.86 -5.91 -19.99
C LYS A 89 9.59 -6.04 -19.17
N VAL A 90 9.63 -5.69 -17.88
CA VAL A 90 8.44 -5.69 -17.01
C VAL A 90 7.35 -4.76 -17.54
N THR A 91 7.69 -3.53 -17.93
CA THR A 91 6.70 -2.57 -18.45
C THR A 91 6.01 -3.05 -19.74
N ARG A 92 6.65 -3.93 -20.52
CA ARG A 92 6.11 -4.42 -21.80
C ARG A 92 5.49 -5.82 -21.71
N GLY A 93 5.98 -6.64 -20.79
CA GLY A 93 5.70 -8.07 -20.77
C GLY A 93 5.10 -8.58 -19.46
N MET A 94 4.67 -7.69 -18.55
CA MET A 94 4.00 -8.10 -17.32
C MET A 94 2.81 -7.17 -17.03
N LEU A 95 1.69 -7.75 -16.61
CA LEU A 95 0.50 -7.04 -16.17
C LEU A 95 -0.07 -7.74 -14.93
N ILE A 96 -0.44 -6.98 -13.91
CA ILE A 96 -1.30 -7.47 -12.82
C ILE A 96 -2.74 -7.29 -13.28
N THR A 97 -3.53 -8.36 -13.29
CA THR A 97 -4.89 -8.37 -13.85
C THR A 97 -5.97 -8.13 -12.80
N THR A 98 -5.65 -8.26 -11.51
CA THR A 98 -6.56 -8.05 -10.40
C THR A 98 -6.45 -6.63 -9.84
N PRO A 99 -7.41 -5.73 -10.12
CA PRO A 99 -7.33 -4.33 -9.67
C PRO A 99 -7.51 -4.18 -8.15
N ILE A 100 -8.23 -5.11 -7.52
CA ILE A 100 -8.52 -5.14 -6.09
C ILE A 100 -7.95 -6.44 -5.52
N ASN A 101 -6.94 -6.33 -4.66
CA ASN A 101 -6.27 -7.47 -4.04
C ASN A 101 -6.47 -7.40 -2.52
N PRO A 102 -7.43 -8.17 -1.94
CA PRO A 102 -7.76 -8.07 -0.52
C PRO A 102 -6.54 -8.33 0.38
N VAL A 103 -6.36 -7.50 1.40
CA VAL A 103 -5.34 -7.77 2.43
C VAL A 103 -5.89 -8.84 3.36
N SER A 104 -5.11 -9.89 3.58
CA SER A 104 -5.34 -10.88 4.63
C SER A 104 -4.64 -10.42 5.90
N TYR A 105 -5.39 -10.23 6.98
CA TYR A 105 -4.92 -9.78 8.29
C TYR A 105 -5.95 -10.16 9.37
N ASP A 106 -5.54 -10.18 10.64
CA ASP A 106 -6.45 -10.38 11.77
C ASP A 106 -7.06 -9.05 12.24
N GLY A 107 -8.40 -9.00 12.31
CA GLY A 107 -9.15 -7.88 12.88
C GLY A 107 -10.33 -7.38 12.04
N PRO A 108 -10.93 -6.25 12.44
CA PRO A 108 -12.12 -5.71 11.78
C PRO A 108 -11.82 -5.27 10.34
N ARG A 109 -12.84 -5.38 9.49
CA ARG A 109 -12.85 -4.89 8.10
C ARG A 109 -13.47 -3.49 7.97
N ASP A 110 -14.33 -3.12 8.91
CA ASP A 110 -14.92 -1.78 8.98
C ASP A 110 -13.88 -0.75 9.45
N PRO A 111 -13.64 0.35 8.70
CA PRO A 111 -12.64 1.35 9.06
C PRO A 111 -12.87 2.04 10.40
N ALA A 112 -14.13 2.26 10.81
CA ALA A 112 -14.42 2.91 12.08
C ALA A 112 -14.09 1.98 13.25
N GLU A 113 -14.40 0.69 13.13
CA GLU A 113 -13.98 -0.32 14.09
C GLU A 113 -12.45 -0.50 14.11
N MET A 114 -11.77 -0.45 12.97
CA MET A 114 -10.30 -0.45 12.89
C MET A 114 -9.69 0.75 13.64
N TRP A 115 -10.25 1.94 13.44
CA TRP A 115 -9.81 3.16 14.11
C TRP A 115 -9.99 3.06 15.64
N LYS A 116 -11.19 2.72 16.10
CA LYS A 116 -11.52 2.56 17.52
C LYS A 116 -10.66 1.51 18.22
N SER A 117 -10.25 0.47 17.49
CA SER A 117 -9.37 -0.57 18.02
C SER A 117 -7.96 -0.05 18.36
N GLY A 118 -7.52 1.06 17.78
CA GLY A 118 -6.17 1.62 17.96
C GLY A 118 -5.02 0.78 17.39
N ARG A 119 -5.28 -0.43 16.88
CA ARG A 119 -4.24 -1.37 16.40
C ARG A 119 -3.74 -1.05 14.99
N PHE A 120 -4.54 -0.34 14.20
CA PHE A 120 -4.28 -0.09 12.79
C PHE A 120 -3.74 1.32 12.51
N SER A 121 -3.43 2.10 13.54
CA SER A 121 -3.04 3.51 13.40
C SER A 121 -1.57 3.73 13.72
N HIS A 122 -0.77 4.04 12.71
CA HIS A 122 0.62 4.45 12.89
C HIS A 122 0.73 5.98 12.90
N ARG A 123 1.15 6.56 14.03
CA ARG A 123 1.42 8.00 14.16
C ARG A 123 2.91 8.29 14.14
N ALA A 124 3.34 9.15 13.24
CA ALA A 124 4.74 9.54 13.11
C ALA A 124 4.90 11.03 12.75
N SER A 125 6.00 11.62 13.19
CA SER A 125 6.37 12.99 12.84
C SER A 125 7.01 13.02 11.45
N VAL A 126 6.41 13.74 10.50
CA VAL A 126 6.94 13.92 9.14
C VAL A 126 7.32 15.36 8.87
N GLY A 127 8.33 15.58 8.03
CA GLY A 127 8.70 16.92 7.55
C GLY A 127 7.72 17.40 6.47
N VAL A 128 7.29 18.66 6.58
CA VAL A 128 6.51 19.39 5.56
C VAL A 128 7.15 20.77 5.41
N GLY A 129 7.92 20.96 4.34
CA GLY A 129 8.77 22.14 4.18
C GLY A 129 9.78 22.24 5.32
N GLN A 130 9.77 23.36 6.04
CA GLN A 130 10.64 23.60 7.22
C GLN A 130 10.02 23.14 8.55
N SER A 131 8.77 22.69 8.55
CA SER A 131 8.04 22.29 9.76
C SER A 131 7.94 20.77 9.89
N ARG A 132 7.66 20.29 11.11
CA ARG A 132 7.29 18.90 11.36
C ARG A 132 5.84 18.82 11.83
N VAL A 133 5.11 17.85 11.29
CA VAL A 133 3.71 17.60 11.67
C VAL A 133 3.52 16.12 12.00
N MET A 134 2.70 15.82 12.99
CA MET A 134 2.26 14.44 13.24
C MET A 134 1.29 14.03 12.15
N ARG A 135 1.53 12.87 11.53
CA ARG A 135 0.63 12.25 10.56
C ARG A 135 0.22 10.88 11.04
N THR A 136 -1.00 10.50 10.72
CA THR A 136 -1.56 9.18 11.00
C THR A 136 -1.73 8.42 9.70
N ARG A 137 -1.32 7.15 9.67
CA ARG A 137 -1.41 6.27 8.50
C ARG A 137 -1.95 4.91 8.91
N PRO A 138 -2.78 4.25 8.09
CA PRO A 138 -3.16 2.87 8.35
C PRO A 138 -1.95 1.93 8.29
N VAL A 139 -1.87 1.02 9.25
CA VAL A 139 -0.80 0.02 9.35
C VAL A 139 -1.38 -1.37 9.57
N PHE A 140 -0.76 -2.37 8.93
CA PHE A 140 -1.03 -3.79 9.13
C PHE A 140 0.27 -4.47 9.54
N TYR A 141 0.33 -5.00 10.76
CA TYR A 141 1.55 -5.60 11.30
C TYR A 141 1.81 -6.98 10.69
N ASP A 142 0.78 -7.81 10.67
CA ASP A 142 0.76 -9.09 9.98
C ASP A 142 -0.18 -8.96 8.77
N TRP A 143 0.36 -9.22 7.58
CA TRP A 143 -0.40 -9.07 6.35
C TRP A 143 0.08 -10.03 5.26
N ALA A 144 -0.86 -10.44 4.42
CA ALA A 144 -0.56 -11.05 3.14
C ALA A 144 -1.51 -10.52 2.08
N VAL A 145 -1.10 -10.59 0.82
CA VAL A 145 -1.96 -10.26 -0.33
C VAL A 145 -1.59 -11.13 -1.50
N GLN A 146 -2.61 -11.59 -2.23
CA GLN A 146 -2.46 -12.37 -3.45
C GLN A 146 -2.98 -11.54 -4.62
N ALA A 147 -2.29 -11.61 -5.76
CA ALA A 147 -2.69 -10.99 -7.00
C ALA A 147 -2.43 -11.94 -8.17
N ASP A 148 -3.24 -11.80 -9.21
CA ASP A 148 -3.05 -12.54 -10.46
C ASP A 148 -2.48 -11.62 -11.53
N GLY A 149 -1.72 -12.21 -12.45
CA GLY A 149 -1.09 -11.47 -13.53
C GLY A 149 -0.84 -12.31 -14.77
N LEU A 150 -0.39 -11.62 -15.81
CA LEU A 150 0.00 -12.19 -17.08
C LEU A 150 1.45 -11.81 -17.38
N ILE A 151 2.21 -12.77 -17.93
CA ILE A 151 3.52 -12.53 -18.51
C ILE A 151 3.57 -12.87 -19.99
N ASP A 152 4.33 -12.08 -20.74
CA ASP A 152 4.77 -12.39 -22.10
C ASP A 152 6.19 -12.96 -22.04
N GLU A 153 6.30 -14.29 -22.17
CA GLU A 153 7.56 -15.03 -22.15
C GLU A 153 8.52 -14.64 -23.30
N SER A 154 8.04 -13.95 -24.35
CA SER A 154 8.95 -13.39 -25.36
C SER A 154 9.78 -12.22 -24.84
N GLN A 155 9.35 -11.57 -23.75
CA GLN A 155 10.02 -10.43 -23.12
C GLN A 155 10.67 -10.82 -21.78
N LEU A 156 9.95 -11.57 -20.96
CA LEU A 156 10.29 -11.87 -19.57
C LEU A 156 9.97 -13.34 -19.26
N ASP A 157 11.00 -14.13 -19.00
CA ASP A 157 10.82 -15.53 -18.58
C ASP A 157 10.38 -15.63 -17.11
N PHE A 158 9.92 -16.82 -16.72
CA PHE A 158 9.35 -17.05 -15.39
C PHE A 158 10.40 -16.98 -14.27
N ASP A 159 11.65 -17.41 -14.53
CA ASP A 159 12.75 -17.30 -13.57
C ASP A 159 13.11 -15.83 -13.29
N GLN A 160 13.10 -14.99 -14.33
CA GLN A 160 13.24 -13.54 -14.18
C GLN A 160 12.09 -12.98 -13.32
N LEU A 161 10.86 -13.43 -13.52
CA LEU A 161 9.72 -12.99 -12.69
C LEU A 161 9.93 -13.34 -11.21
N ILE A 162 10.35 -14.57 -10.90
CA ILE A 162 10.67 -14.99 -9.52
C ILE A 162 11.77 -14.12 -8.91
N GLN A 163 12.86 -13.90 -9.65
CA GLN A 163 13.97 -13.06 -9.19
C GLN A 163 13.51 -11.61 -8.94
N ILE A 164 12.67 -11.07 -9.83
CA ILE A 164 12.09 -9.74 -9.69
C ILE A 164 11.22 -9.66 -8.44
N ALA A 165 10.37 -10.65 -8.21
CA ALA A 165 9.48 -10.71 -7.05
C ALA A 165 10.26 -10.79 -5.73
N SER A 166 11.32 -11.61 -5.66
CA SER A 166 12.23 -11.66 -4.50
C SER A 166 12.86 -10.28 -4.26
N ASN A 167 13.45 -9.69 -5.30
CA ASN A 167 14.09 -8.38 -5.20
C ASN A 167 13.12 -7.26 -4.79
N ALA A 168 11.89 -7.33 -5.28
CA ALA A 168 10.83 -6.40 -4.93
C ALA A 168 10.53 -6.49 -3.43
N GLY A 169 10.44 -7.70 -2.87
CA GLY A 169 10.29 -7.94 -1.44
C GLY A 169 11.47 -7.42 -0.61
N ASP A 170 12.68 -7.88 -0.96
CA ASP A 170 13.90 -7.68 -0.19
C ASP A 170 14.43 -6.25 -0.23
N PHE A 171 14.32 -5.58 -1.39
CA PHE A 171 15.00 -4.30 -1.64
C PHE A 171 14.09 -3.13 -1.94
N ILE A 172 12.85 -3.36 -2.41
CA ILE A 172 11.88 -2.27 -2.69
C ILE A 172 10.78 -2.10 -1.63
N GLY A 173 10.01 -3.14 -1.33
CA GLY A 173 8.81 -3.11 -0.50
C GLY A 173 7.59 -2.48 -1.20
N ILE A 174 6.42 -2.61 -0.57
CA ILE A 174 5.13 -2.07 -1.05
C ILE A 174 4.53 -1.06 -0.06
N GLY A 175 3.72 -0.11 -0.56
CA GLY A 175 3.10 0.92 0.27
C GLY A 175 4.01 2.13 0.55
N ASP A 176 3.84 2.74 1.72
CA ASP A 176 4.49 4.00 2.09
C ASP A 176 5.73 3.81 2.98
N TRP A 177 6.55 4.85 3.07
CA TRP A 177 7.78 4.91 3.87
C TRP A 177 8.73 3.72 3.68
N ARG A 178 8.80 3.24 2.44
CA ARG A 178 9.76 2.24 1.99
C ARG A 178 11.19 2.78 2.05
N PRO A 179 12.21 1.97 2.38
CA PRO A 179 12.15 0.52 2.61
C PRO A 179 11.80 0.08 4.04
N ARG A 180 11.48 1.02 4.95
CA ARG A 180 11.26 0.69 6.38
C ARG A 180 10.02 -0.16 6.59
N PHE A 181 8.98 0.09 5.81
CA PHE A 181 7.71 -0.64 5.84
C PHE A 181 7.50 -1.42 4.53
N GLY A 182 6.60 -2.41 4.60
CA GLY A 182 6.10 -3.15 3.45
C GLY A 182 7.11 -4.10 2.81
N ARG A 183 8.11 -4.59 3.55
CA ARG A 183 8.94 -5.72 3.11
C ARG A 183 8.10 -6.98 3.11
N PHE A 184 8.36 -7.88 2.16
CA PHE A 184 7.63 -9.14 2.05
C PHE A 184 8.50 -10.23 1.45
N THR A 185 8.12 -11.48 1.69
CA THR A 185 8.56 -12.63 0.91
C THR A 185 7.54 -12.89 -0.18
N ALA A 186 8.03 -13.08 -1.41
CA ALA A 186 7.19 -13.33 -2.58
C ALA A 186 7.19 -14.82 -2.94
N LYS A 187 6.02 -15.35 -3.26
CA LYS A 187 5.84 -16.65 -3.89
C LYS A 187 5.13 -16.46 -5.22
N VAL A 188 5.71 -16.96 -6.31
CA VAL A 188 5.14 -16.86 -7.66
C VAL A 188 4.88 -18.27 -8.18
N GLU A 189 3.68 -18.49 -8.71
CA GLU A 189 3.23 -19.80 -9.22
C GLU A 189 2.59 -19.60 -10.60
N GLU A 190 2.83 -20.54 -11.52
CA GLU A 190 2.04 -20.58 -12.76
C GLU A 190 0.59 -20.92 -12.40
N ALA A 191 -0.36 -20.21 -13.02
CA ALA A 191 -1.80 -20.35 -12.77
C ALA A 191 -2.50 -21.15 -13.87
#